data_AF-A3KP37-F1
#
_entry.id   AF-A3KP37-F1
#
_cell.length_a   1.000
_cell.length_b   1.000
_cell.length_c   1.000
_cell.angle_alpha   90.00
_cell.angle_beta   90.00
_cell.angle_gamma   90.00
#
_symmetry.space_group_name_H-M   'P 1'
#
loop_
_entity.id
_entity.type
_entity.pdbx_description
1 polymer ?
#
loop_
_entity_poly.entity_id
_entity_poly.type
_entity_poly.pdbx_seq_one_letter_code
_entity_poly.pdbx_strand_id
1 'polypeptide(L)'
;MNVSVKSLRGVSRTWRSFSSRQGMNVFDRSMKRRQKDWASSLLDSSKYDYLREEVGSRVADRVYDVARTFPLALDVGCGRSHIAEHLSKEVVERLFLTDISSSSLRNRKTSDIPAQCVMADEEFLPFKENTFDLVLSSLSMHWINDLPGALRQIHQVLKPDGVFIGAMVGGETLYELRCSLQLAELEREGGFAPHISPYTAVTDLGNLLGQAGFNMLTVDIDEVQVNYPGMLEVMRDLQGMGESNCAWNRKLLLQRDTMLAAAAIYKEMYGNEDGSVPATFQILYMIGWKPHDSQAKPAKRGSANVSFADLSKIGKLQSDQ
;
A
#
# COMPACT_ATOMS: atom_id res chain seq x y z
N MET A 1 37.81 -13.12 53.96
CA MET A 1 36.65 -12.72 54.80
C MET A 1 35.38 -13.22 54.13
N ASN A 2 34.47 -13.80 54.91
CA ASN A 2 33.36 -14.66 54.48
C ASN A 2 32.48 -14.09 53.35
N VAL A 3 32.22 -14.95 52.37
CA VAL A 3 31.14 -14.84 51.38
C VAL A 3 29.83 -15.20 52.08
N SER A 4 28.87 -14.28 52.11
CA SER A 4 27.53 -14.52 52.64
C SER A 4 26.53 -14.59 51.48
N VAL A 5 26.08 -15.81 51.18
CA VAL A 5 25.00 -16.11 50.24
C VAL A 5 23.66 -15.80 50.92
N LYS A 6 22.87 -14.87 50.38
CA LYS A 6 21.47 -14.68 50.77
C LYS A 6 20.56 -15.22 49.68
N SER A 7 19.91 -16.33 49.98
CA SER A 7 18.75 -16.83 49.23
C SER A 7 17.54 -15.94 49.50
N LEU A 8 16.87 -15.45 48.47
CA LEU A 8 15.50 -14.93 48.59
C LEU A 8 14.58 -15.63 47.60
N ARG A 9 13.51 -16.15 48.20
CA ARG A 9 12.49 -17.08 47.72
C ARG A 9 11.70 -16.54 46.51
N GLY A 10 11.48 -17.45 45.55
CA GLY A 10 10.17 -17.77 44.98
C GLY A 10 9.31 -16.62 44.48
N VAL A 11 9.45 -16.30 43.18
CA VAL A 11 8.38 -15.63 42.42
C VAL A 11 7.82 -16.65 41.43
N SER A 12 6.58 -17.06 41.67
CA SER A 12 5.81 -17.92 40.77
C SER A 12 5.64 -17.24 39.42
N ARG A 13 6.32 -17.74 38.39
CA ARG A 13 6.05 -17.35 37.00
C ARG A 13 4.75 -17.99 36.56
N THR A 14 3.65 -17.25 36.65
CA THR A 14 2.43 -17.55 35.91
C THR A 14 2.75 -17.54 34.42
N TRP A 15 2.80 -18.73 33.82
CA TRP A 15 2.86 -18.91 32.38
C TRP A 15 1.55 -18.42 31.78
N ARG A 16 1.49 -17.15 31.37
CA ARG A 16 0.43 -16.71 30.46
C ARG A 16 0.75 -17.32 29.09
N SER A 17 -0.08 -18.26 28.64
CA SER A 17 -0.04 -18.75 27.27
C SER A 17 -0.34 -17.58 26.35
N PHE A 18 0.70 -16.99 25.76
CA PHE A 18 0.51 -16.15 24.59
C PHE A 18 0.10 -17.10 23.47
N SER A 19 -1.17 -17.02 23.06
CA SER A 19 -1.63 -17.59 21.79
C SER A 19 -0.71 -17.04 20.70
N SER A 20 0.14 -17.89 20.13
CA SER A 20 1.02 -17.57 19.03
C SER A 20 0.21 -17.41 17.74
N ARG A 21 -0.52 -16.30 17.62
CA ARG A 21 -0.63 -15.61 16.33
C ARG A 21 0.41 -14.51 16.36
N GLN A 22 1.69 -14.87 16.26
CA GLN A 22 2.76 -13.90 16.04
C GLN A 22 2.62 -13.38 14.61
N GLY A 23 1.73 -12.41 14.39
CA GLY A 23 1.83 -11.57 13.21
C GLY A 23 3.22 -10.94 13.18
N MET A 24 3.79 -10.78 11.99
CA MET A 24 5.09 -10.11 11.84
C MET A 24 4.95 -8.66 12.29
N ASN A 25 5.51 -8.31 13.45
CA ASN A 25 5.46 -6.94 13.95
C ASN A 25 6.68 -6.14 13.44
N VAL A 26 6.61 -5.73 12.17
CA VAL A 26 7.68 -5.02 11.46
C VAL A 26 7.63 -3.52 11.74
N PHE A 27 6.43 -2.94 11.75
CA PHE A 27 6.18 -1.51 11.79
C PHE A 27 5.65 -1.04 13.15
N ASP A 28 6.18 0.09 13.62
CA ASP A 28 5.62 0.87 14.73
C ASP A 28 4.40 1.64 14.23
N ARG A 29 3.21 1.02 14.35
CA ARG A 29 1.93 1.60 13.93
C ARG A 29 1.60 2.90 14.67
N SER A 30 2.07 3.05 15.92
CA SER A 30 1.89 4.29 16.67
C SER A 30 2.70 5.45 16.08
N MET A 31 3.91 5.17 15.58
CA MET A 31 4.70 6.13 14.84
C MET A 31 4.09 6.43 13.46
N LYS A 32 3.62 5.42 12.74
CA LYS A 32 2.98 5.63 11.43
C LYS A 32 1.75 6.53 11.54
N ARG A 33 0.90 6.32 12.55
CA ARG A 33 -0.21 7.22 12.85
C ARG A 33 0.26 8.67 13.09
N ARG A 34 1.30 8.88 13.90
CA ARG A 34 1.88 10.21 14.14
C ARG A 34 2.42 10.86 12.86
N GLN A 35 3.05 10.09 11.98
CA GLN A 35 3.53 10.59 10.68
C GLN A 35 2.36 11.03 9.78
N LYS A 36 1.30 10.22 9.68
CA LYS A 36 0.08 10.57 8.92
C LYS A 36 -0.64 11.79 9.52
N ASP A 37 -0.76 11.84 10.85
CA ASP A 37 -1.36 12.98 11.55
C ASP A 37 -0.57 14.27 11.32
N TRP A 38 0.76 14.19 11.39
CA TRP A 38 1.64 15.32 11.14
C TRP A 38 1.56 15.79 9.67
N ALA A 39 1.71 14.87 8.71
CA ALA A 39 1.65 15.17 7.27
C ALA A 39 0.33 15.86 6.88
N SER A 40 -0.80 15.34 7.37
CA SER A 40 -2.11 15.93 7.11
C SER A 40 -2.38 17.26 7.84
N SER A 41 -1.54 17.63 8.82
CA SER A 41 -1.64 18.91 9.54
C SER A 41 -0.82 20.04 8.89
N LEU A 42 0.02 19.73 7.89
CA LEU A 42 0.78 20.73 7.15
C LEU A 42 -0.16 21.64 6.34
N LEU A 43 0.09 22.96 6.40
CA LEU A 43 -0.67 23.96 5.65
C LEU A 43 -0.60 23.73 4.14
N ASP A 44 0.56 23.29 3.65
CA ASP A 44 0.86 22.95 2.27
C ASP A 44 0.83 21.43 2.02
N SER A 45 0.04 20.67 2.79
CA SER A 45 -0.08 19.21 2.66
C SER A 45 -0.39 18.75 1.22
N SER A 46 -1.16 19.52 0.45
CA SER A 46 -1.48 19.19 -0.94
C SER A 46 -0.26 19.15 -1.86
N LYS A 47 0.84 19.81 -1.50
CA LYS A 47 2.09 19.78 -2.27
C LYS A 47 2.68 18.37 -2.35
N TYR A 48 2.41 17.53 -1.37
CA TYR A 48 2.93 16.17 -1.25
C TYR A 48 1.96 15.11 -1.79
N ASP A 49 0.77 15.51 -2.27
CA ASP A 49 -0.30 14.59 -2.64
C ASP A 49 -0.14 14.00 -4.05
N TYR A 50 0.76 14.53 -4.89
CA TYR A 50 0.87 14.21 -6.32
C TYR A 50 1.00 12.69 -6.61
N LEU A 51 1.79 11.95 -5.82
CA LEU A 51 1.92 10.50 -6.02
C LEU A 51 0.64 9.75 -5.64
N ARG A 52 -0.06 10.21 -4.60
CA ARG A 52 -1.35 9.64 -4.17
C ARG A 52 -2.47 9.98 -5.15
N GLU A 53 -2.43 11.15 -5.75
CA GLU A 53 -3.35 11.57 -6.81
C GLU A 53 -3.15 10.70 -8.06
N GLU A 54 -1.91 10.54 -8.52
CA GLU A 54 -1.59 9.72 -9.69
C GLU A 54 -2.05 8.27 -9.50
N VAL A 55 -1.68 7.63 -8.38
CA VAL A 55 -2.08 6.25 -8.10
C VAL A 55 -3.58 6.15 -7.80
N GLY A 56 -4.18 7.15 -7.15
CA GLY A 56 -5.63 7.23 -6.91
C GLY A 56 -6.44 7.22 -8.20
N SER A 57 -6.00 8.00 -9.20
CA SER A 57 -6.57 8.02 -10.54
C SER A 57 -6.44 6.66 -11.24
N ARG A 58 -5.26 6.03 -11.20
CA ARG A 58 -5.02 4.69 -11.79
C ARG A 58 -5.82 3.56 -11.12
N VAL A 59 -6.13 3.69 -9.84
CA VAL A 59 -7.04 2.78 -9.13
C VAL A 59 -8.48 3.01 -9.59
N ALA A 60 -8.92 4.26 -9.73
CA ALA A 60 -10.25 4.58 -10.24
C ALA A 60 -10.45 4.10 -11.69
N ASP A 61 -9.44 4.19 -12.54
CA ASP A 61 -9.46 3.64 -13.90
C ASP A 61 -9.76 2.13 -13.91
N ARG A 62 -9.10 1.37 -13.02
CA ARG A 62 -9.37 -0.06 -12.82
C ARG A 62 -10.77 -0.36 -12.25
N VAL A 63 -11.40 0.60 -11.56
CA VAL A 63 -12.83 0.47 -11.17
C VAL A 63 -13.71 0.58 -12.41
N TYR A 64 -13.41 1.49 -13.33
CA TYR A 64 -14.16 1.66 -14.59
C TYR A 64 -13.98 0.50 -15.57
N ASP A 65 -12.84 -0.19 -15.55
CA ASP A 65 -12.64 -1.44 -16.30
C ASP A 65 -13.63 -2.55 -15.90
N VAL A 66 -14.18 -2.47 -14.69
CA VAL A 66 -15.22 -3.38 -14.24
C VAL A 66 -16.59 -2.86 -14.69
N ALA A 67 -17.14 -3.49 -15.73
CA ALA A 67 -18.45 -3.14 -16.32
C ALA A 67 -19.67 -3.47 -15.41
N ARG A 68 -19.75 -2.82 -14.23
CA ARG A 68 -20.87 -2.89 -13.28
C ARG A 68 -20.90 -1.63 -12.41
N THR A 69 -21.98 -1.43 -11.67
CA THR A 69 -22.06 -0.41 -10.62
C THR A 69 -21.88 -1.04 -9.23
N PHE A 70 -21.44 -0.23 -8.28
CA PHE A 70 -21.13 -0.62 -6.91
C PHE A 70 -21.96 0.23 -5.93
N PRO A 71 -23.11 -0.28 -5.45
CA PRO A 71 -23.97 0.46 -4.54
C PRO A 71 -23.28 0.86 -3.24
N LEU A 72 -22.38 0.01 -2.72
CA LEU A 72 -21.64 0.29 -1.50
C LEU A 72 -20.17 -0.11 -1.62
N ALA A 73 -19.29 0.87 -1.48
CA ALA A 73 -17.85 0.69 -1.52
C ALA A 73 -17.16 1.10 -0.21
N LEU A 74 -16.04 0.47 0.10
CA LEU A 74 -15.16 0.80 1.24
C LEU A 74 -13.78 1.19 0.73
N ASP A 75 -13.23 2.31 1.19
CA ASP A 75 -11.84 2.71 0.97
C ASP A 75 -11.04 2.52 2.26
N VAL A 76 -10.08 1.58 2.23
CA VAL A 76 -9.23 1.17 3.35
C VAL A 76 -7.91 1.92 3.30
N GLY A 77 -7.63 2.69 4.35
CA GLY A 77 -6.45 3.55 4.40
C GLY A 77 -6.56 4.75 3.44
N CYS A 78 -7.74 5.38 3.40
CA CYS A 78 -8.11 6.35 2.38
C CYS A 78 -7.24 7.62 2.37
N GLY A 79 -6.53 7.93 3.46
CA GLY A 79 -5.82 9.20 3.61
C GLY A 79 -6.80 10.38 3.47
N ARG A 80 -6.53 11.26 2.50
CA ARG A 80 -7.43 12.38 2.15
C ARG A 80 -8.50 12.02 1.11
N SER A 81 -8.71 10.73 0.84
CA SER A 81 -9.68 10.21 -0.14
C SER A 81 -9.28 10.50 -1.60
N HIS A 82 -8.05 10.13 -1.98
CA HIS A 82 -7.50 10.40 -3.32
C HIS A 82 -8.17 9.60 -4.44
N ILE A 83 -8.86 8.49 -4.13
CA ILE A 83 -9.57 7.70 -5.14
C ILE A 83 -10.93 8.35 -5.49
N ALA A 84 -11.65 8.83 -4.48
CA ALA A 84 -13.04 9.28 -4.64
C ALA A 84 -13.21 10.51 -5.57
N GLU A 85 -12.17 11.34 -5.70
CA GLU A 85 -12.15 12.48 -6.64
C GLU A 85 -12.25 12.04 -8.10
N HIS A 86 -11.79 10.82 -8.42
CA HIS A 86 -11.78 10.27 -9.78
C HIS A 86 -12.95 9.31 -10.06
N LEU A 87 -13.82 9.07 -9.07
CA LEU A 87 -14.96 8.17 -9.19
C LEU A 87 -16.27 8.95 -9.43
N SER A 88 -17.10 8.42 -10.32
CA SER A 88 -18.44 8.93 -10.59
C SER A 88 -19.47 8.26 -9.68
N LYS A 89 -20.46 9.05 -9.24
CA LYS A 89 -21.62 8.57 -8.47
C LYS A 89 -22.48 7.56 -9.25
N GLU A 90 -22.39 7.56 -10.57
CA GLU A 90 -23.08 6.57 -11.42
C GLU A 90 -22.48 5.17 -11.29
N VAL A 91 -21.18 5.07 -11.00
CA VAL A 91 -20.46 3.81 -10.84
C VAL A 91 -20.38 3.41 -9.37
N VAL A 92 -20.13 4.36 -8.46
CA VAL A 92 -20.08 4.10 -7.02
C VAL A 92 -21.07 4.99 -6.29
N GLU A 93 -22.15 4.40 -5.76
CA GLU A 93 -23.26 5.18 -5.20
C GLU A 93 -22.96 5.74 -3.81
N ARG A 94 -22.21 5.01 -2.98
CA ARG A 94 -21.86 5.40 -1.61
C ARG A 94 -20.51 4.83 -1.18
N LEU A 95 -19.72 5.65 -0.47
CA LEU A 95 -18.41 5.30 0.04
C LEU A 95 -18.36 5.29 1.58
N PHE A 96 -17.69 4.29 2.13
CA PHE A 96 -17.17 4.32 3.50
C PHE A 96 -15.67 4.58 3.43
N LEU A 97 -15.20 5.58 4.15
CA LEU A 97 -13.79 5.97 4.16
C LEU A 97 -13.18 5.59 5.51
N THR A 98 -12.11 4.81 5.49
CA THR A 98 -11.43 4.35 6.71
C THR A 98 -9.96 4.73 6.74
N ASP A 99 -9.50 5.24 7.87
CA ASP A 99 -8.08 5.53 8.12
C ASP A 99 -7.79 5.52 9.63
N ILE A 100 -6.53 5.28 9.99
CA ILE A 100 -6.03 5.41 11.37
C ILE A 100 -5.84 6.86 11.81
N SER A 101 -5.75 7.79 10.86
CA SER A 101 -5.51 9.22 11.09
C SER A 101 -6.81 10.01 11.06
N SER A 102 -7.14 10.60 12.21
CA SER A 102 -8.33 11.45 12.34
C SER A 102 -8.19 12.78 11.61
N SER A 103 -6.98 13.31 11.46
CA SER A 103 -6.74 14.51 10.67
C SER A 103 -6.87 14.24 9.18
N SER A 104 -6.42 13.09 8.67
CA SER A 104 -6.64 12.71 7.26
C SER A 104 -8.13 12.64 6.91
N LEU A 105 -8.96 11.99 7.75
CA LEU A 105 -10.42 11.91 7.52
C LEU A 105 -11.13 13.27 7.61
N ARG A 106 -10.64 14.18 8.47
CA ARG A 106 -11.16 15.57 8.57
C ARG A 106 -10.77 16.42 7.37
N ASN A 107 -9.54 16.27 6.88
CA ASN A 107 -8.97 17.05 5.77
C ASN A 107 -9.14 16.33 4.41
N ARG A 108 -10.18 15.50 4.29
CA ARG A 108 -10.50 14.79 3.04
C ARG A 108 -10.85 15.77 1.92
N LYS A 109 -10.55 15.36 0.69
CA LYS A 109 -10.97 16.07 -0.51
C LYS A 109 -12.48 15.97 -0.71
N THR A 110 -13.03 16.92 -1.47
CA THR A 110 -14.43 16.93 -1.86
C THR A 110 -14.68 15.96 -3.01
N SER A 111 -15.74 15.16 -2.92
CA SER A 111 -16.20 14.25 -3.98
C SER A 111 -17.71 14.31 -4.10
N ASP A 112 -18.26 14.04 -5.29
CA ASP A 112 -19.72 14.00 -5.51
C ASP A 112 -20.39 12.77 -4.90
N ILE A 113 -19.61 11.76 -4.54
CA ILE A 113 -20.10 10.52 -3.92
C ILE A 113 -20.37 10.75 -2.43
N PRO A 114 -21.58 10.43 -1.93
CA PRO A 114 -21.87 10.43 -0.49
C PRO A 114 -20.89 9.53 0.27
N ALA A 115 -20.12 10.13 1.18
CA ALA A 115 -19.08 9.43 1.94
C ALA A 115 -19.32 9.48 3.46
N GLN A 116 -19.11 8.36 4.14
CA GLN A 116 -19.12 8.26 5.60
C GLN A 116 -17.74 7.85 6.11
N CYS A 117 -17.16 8.67 6.99
CA CYS A 117 -15.84 8.39 7.57
C CYS A 117 -15.96 7.54 8.83
N VAL A 118 -15.11 6.53 8.95
CA VAL A 118 -14.98 5.66 10.13
C VAL A 118 -13.50 5.56 10.48
N MET A 119 -13.15 5.93 11.70
CA MET A 119 -11.79 5.71 12.21
C MET A 119 -11.59 4.21 12.47
N ALA A 120 -10.65 3.59 11.77
CA ALA A 120 -10.37 2.17 11.89
C ALA A 120 -8.91 1.86 11.52
N ASP A 121 -8.34 0.83 12.12
CA ASP A 121 -7.08 0.24 11.67
C ASP A 121 -7.35 -0.69 10.49
N GLU A 122 -6.52 -0.62 9.45
CA GLU A 122 -6.62 -1.50 8.29
C GLU A 122 -6.48 -2.99 8.68
N GLU A 123 -5.82 -3.26 9.82
CA GLU A 123 -5.70 -4.61 10.40
C GLU A 123 -6.95 -5.08 11.14
N PHE A 124 -7.93 -4.20 11.43
CA PHE A 124 -9.11 -4.53 12.25
C PHE A 124 -10.36 -3.79 11.73
N LEU A 125 -10.92 -4.28 10.62
CA LEU A 125 -12.07 -3.64 9.97
C LEU A 125 -13.37 -3.83 10.79
N PRO A 126 -14.05 -2.75 11.22
CA PRO A 126 -15.21 -2.83 12.12
C PRO A 126 -16.53 -3.04 11.37
N PHE A 127 -16.52 -3.86 10.32
CA PHE A 127 -17.69 -4.07 9.46
C PHE A 127 -18.17 -5.51 9.49
N LYS A 128 -19.46 -5.69 9.23
CA LYS A 128 -20.07 -7.01 9.12
C LYS A 128 -19.59 -7.69 7.82
N GLU A 129 -19.53 -9.02 7.85
CA GLU A 129 -19.29 -9.81 6.64
C GLU A 129 -20.34 -9.55 5.56
N ASN A 130 -19.95 -9.69 4.29
CA ASN A 130 -20.83 -9.55 3.12
C ASN A 130 -21.60 -8.21 3.07
N THR A 131 -20.92 -7.11 3.33
CA THR A 131 -21.49 -5.75 3.36
C THR A 131 -21.20 -4.96 2.08
N PHE A 132 -19.97 -5.00 1.57
CA PHE A 132 -19.51 -4.14 0.48
C PHE A 132 -19.48 -4.86 -0.85
N ASP A 133 -19.81 -4.15 -1.93
CA ASP A 133 -19.72 -4.64 -3.32
C ASP A 133 -18.31 -4.41 -3.89
N LEU A 134 -17.62 -3.36 -3.40
CA LEU A 134 -16.26 -2.97 -3.78
C LEU A 134 -15.46 -2.61 -2.52
N VAL A 135 -14.22 -3.10 -2.44
CA VAL A 135 -13.24 -2.58 -1.48
C VAL A 135 -12.04 -2.04 -2.25
N LEU A 136 -11.62 -0.85 -1.86
CA LEU A 136 -10.52 -0.08 -2.41
C LEU A 136 -9.44 0.09 -1.35
N SER A 137 -8.19 0.19 -1.79
CA SER A 137 -7.09 0.68 -0.96
C SER A 137 -6.01 1.25 -1.87
N SER A 138 -5.55 2.47 -1.60
CA SER A 138 -4.46 3.09 -2.37
C SER A 138 -3.34 3.56 -1.45
N LEU A 139 -2.13 3.02 -1.66
CA LEU A 139 -0.89 3.42 -0.98
C LEU A 139 -1.02 3.47 0.56
N SER A 140 -1.66 2.45 1.15
CA SER A 140 -1.72 2.29 2.62
C SER A 140 -1.29 0.90 3.09
N MET A 141 -1.60 -0.16 2.33
CA MET A 141 -1.43 -1.54 2.78
C MET A 141 0.01 -1.99 3.03
N HIS A 142 1.00 -1.32 2.43
CA HIS A 142 2.42 -1.59 2.67
C HIS A 142 2.89 -1.26 4.09
N TRP A 143 2.06 -0.61 4.91
CA TRP A 143 2.32 -0.32 6.32
C TRP A 143 1.65 -1.30 7.30
N ILE A 144 1.07 -2.38 6.80
CA ILE A 144 0.35 -3.40 7.58
C ILE A 144 1.32 -4.49 8.05
N ASN A 145 1.25 -4.86 9.34
CA ASN A 145 2.06 -5.93 9.94
C ASN A 145 1.51 -7.33 9.61
N ASP A 146 0.18 -7.52 9.71
CA ASP A 146 -0.50 -8.76 9.31
C ASP A 146 -1.25 -8.56 7.98
N LEU A 147 -0.50 -8.39 6.90
CA LEU A 147 -1.06 -8.21 5.55
C LEU A 147 -1.98 -9.40 5.14
N PRO A 148 -1.63 -10.68 5.39
CA PRO A 148 -2.55 -11.80 5.17
C PRO A 148 -3.85 -11.66 5.98
N GLY A 149 -3.77 -11.25 7.24
CA GLY A 149 -4.93 -11.03 8.11
C GLY A 149 -5.83 -9.89 7.64
N ALA A 150 -5.25 -8.78 7.18
CA ALA A 150 -5.98 -7.66 6.60
C ALA A 150 -6.69 -8.06 5.30
N LEU A 151 -5.99 -8.77 4.39
CA LEU A 151 -6.59 -9.28 3.15
C LEU A 151 -7.77 -10.24 3.42
N ARG A 152 -7.66 -11.11 4.43
CA ARG A 152 -8.78 -11.98 4.85
C ARG A 152 -9.98 -11.19 5.34
N GLN A 153 -9.77 -10.11 6.08
CA GLN A 153 -10.86 -9.25 6.53
C GLN A 153 -11.51 -8.51 5.37
N ILE A 154 -10.72 -8.00 4.42
CA ILE A 154 -11.24 -7.41 3.17
C ILE A 154 -12.11 -8.44 2.43
N HIS A 155 -11.62 -9.67 2.27
CA HIS A 155 -12.40 -10.75 1.67
C HIS A 155 -13.70 -11.07 2.45
N GLN A 156 -13.68 -11.00 3.78
CA GLN A 156 -14.86 -11.24 4.63
C GLN A 156 -15.91 -10.14 4.47
N VAL A 157 -15.53 -8.86 4.48
CA VAL A 157 -16.47 -7.74 4.38
C VAL A 157 -17.07 -7.57 2.98
N LEU A 158 -16.43 -8.10 1.95
CA LEU A 158 -16.98 -8.17 0.59
C LEU A 158 -18.18 -9.12 0.51
N LYS A 159 -19.20 -8.73 -0.24
CA LYS A 159 -20.29 -9.62 -0.68
C LYS A 159 -19.78 -10.66 -1.68
N PRO A 160 -20.47 -11.80 -1.83
CA PRO A 160 -20.17 -12.72 -2.94
C PRO A 160 -20.21 -11.98 -4.28
N ASP A 161 -19.25 -12.26 -5.16
CA ASP A 161 -19.00 -11.53 -6.42
C ASP A 161 -18.54 -10.07 -6.26
N GLY A 162 -18.24 -9.64 -5.03
CA GLY A 162 -17.60 -8.37 -4.77
C GLY A 162 -16.12 -8.38 -5.15
N VAL A 163 -15.60 -7.20 -5.47
CA VAL A 163 -14.22 -7.03 -5.95
C VAL A 163 -13.39 -6.21 -4.98
N PHE A 164 -12.15 -6.62 -4.79
CA PHE A 164 -11.11 -5.85 -4.16
C PHE A 164 -10.17 -5.29 -5.23
N ILE A 165 -9.93 -3.98 -5.21
CA ILE A 165 -8.94 -3.31 -6.05
C ILE A 165 -7.99 -2.54 -5.13
N GLY A 166 -6.71 -2.89 -5.17
CA GLY A 166 -5.70 -2.33 -4.30
C GLY A 166 -4.47 -1.84 -5.06
N ALA A 167 -3.84 -0.80 -4.54
CA ALA A 167 -2.50 -0.35 -4.92
C ALA A 167 -1.64 -0.20 -3.67
N MET A 168 -0.40 -0.71 -3.72
CA MET A 168 0.59 -0.56 -2.65
C MET A 168 1.99 -0.43 -3.23
N VAL A 169 2.91 0.15 -2.48
CA VAL A 169 4.31 0.22 -2.94
C VAL A 169 5.00 -1.14 -2.78
N GLY A 170 5.83 -1.49 -3.76
CA GLY A 170 6.57 -2.75 -3.84
C GLY A 170 8.04 -2.64 -3.39
N GLY A 171 8.71 -3.79 -3.36
CA GLY A 171 10.10 -3.99 -2.94
C GLY A 171 11.13 -3.06 -3.59
N GLU A 172 10.92 -2.69 -4.86
CA GLU A 172 11.86 -1.84 -5.60
C GLU A 172 11.68 -0.34 -5.33
N THR A 173 10.72 0.06 -4.49
CA THR A 173 10.51 1.46 -4.15
C THR A 173 11.72 2.04 -3.39
N LEU A 174 12.19 3.22 -3.83
CA LEU A 174 13.31 3.99 -3.29
C LEU A 174 14.63 3.19 -3.24
N TYR A 175 14.86 2.29 -4.20
CA TYR A 175 16.08 1.48 -4.22
C TYR A 175 17.33 2.36 -4.32
N GLU A 176 17.26 3.49 -5.03
CA GLU A 176 18.37 4.43 -5.19
C GLU A 176 18.76 5.01 -3.82
N LEU A 177 17.79 5.62 -3.12
CA LEU A 177 17.99 6.17 -1.77
C LEU A 177 18.46 5.09 -0.77
N ARG A 178 17.89 3.88 -0.86
CA ARG A 178 18.25 2.75 0.00
C ARG A 178 19.71 2.35 -0.16
N CYS A 179 20.13 2.12 -1.39
CA CYS A 179 21.50 1.73 -1.71
C CYS A 179 22.49 2.83 -1.28
N SER A 180 22.19 4.10 -1.58
CA SER A 180 23.07 5.22 -1.23
C SER A 180 23.26 5.37 0.29
N LEU A 181 22.19 5.23 1.08
CA LEU A 181 22.28 5.27 2.54
C LEU A 181 23.05 4.06 3.11
N GLN A 182 22.81 2.87 2.58
CA GLN A 182 23.49 1.65 3.02
C GLN A 182 24.99 1.70 2.75
N LEU A 183 25.41 2.14 1.56
CA LEU A 183 26.82 2.28 1.20
C LEU A 183 27.51 3.34 2.06
N ALA A 184 26.87 4.50 2.25
CA ALA A 184 27.40 5.57 3.09
C ALA A 184 27.59 5.14 4.55
N GLU A 185 26.60 4.46 5.13
CA GLU A 185 26.71 3.96 6.51
C GLU A 185 27.78 2.89 6.63
N LEU A 186 27.87 1.96 5.68
CA LEU A 186 28.90 0.94 5.68
C LEU A 186 30.31 1.55 5.66
N GLU A 187 30.54 2.56 4.82
CA GLU A 187 31.83 3.26 4.71
C GLU A 187 32.16 4.06 5.98
N ARG A 188 31.18 4.77 6.55
CA ARG A 188 31.41 5.74 7.64
C ARG A 188 31.32 5.15 9.04
N GLU A 189 30.50 4.12 9.21
CA GLU A 189 30.13 3.59 10.52
C GLU A 189 30.45 2.09 10.68
N GLY A 190 30.87 1.41 9.61
CA GLY A 190 31.24 -0.01 9.64
C GLY A 190 30.05 -0.99 9.66
N GLY A 191 28.85 -0.48 9.42
CA GLY A 191 27.59 -1.24 9.34
C GLY A 191 26.47 -0.32 8.88
N PHE A 192 25.26 -0.87 8.66
CA PHE A 192 24.12 -0.07 8.22
C PHE A 192 22.83 -0.46 8.96
N ALA A 193 21.86 0.44 8.95
CA ALA A 193 20.52 0.22 9.46
C ALA A 193 19.47 0.43 8.36
N PRO A 194 18.25 -0.15 8.47
CA PRO A 194 17.20 0.13 7.50
C PRO A 194 16.70 1.57 7.68
N HIS A 195 16.91 2.40 6.65
CA HIS A 195 16.38 3.77 6.56
C HIS A 195 15.12 3.87 5.72
N ILE A 196 14.86 2.87 4.88
CA ILE A 196 13.62 2.68 4.14
C ILE A 196 12.97 1.42 4.67
N SER A 197 11.66 1.48 4.81
CA SER A 197 10.85 0.36 5.28
C SER A 197 10.94 -0.83 4.31
N PRO A 198 10.97 -2.07 4.81
CA PRO A 198 10.84 -3.23 3.94
C PRO A 198 9.44 -3.26 3.30
N TYR A 199 9.38 -3.53 2.00
CA TYR A 199 8.12 -3.64 1.26
C TYR A 199 7.88 -5.07 0.78
N THR A 200 6.65 -5.36 0.35
CA THR A 200 6.28 -6.69 -0.15
C THR A 200 6.88 -6.92 -1.53
N ALA A 201 7.48 -8.10 -1.74
CA ALA A 201 7.94 -8.51 -3.05
C ALA A 201 6.73 -8.90 -3.91
N VAL A 202 6.75 -8.54 -5.20
CA VAL A 202 5.62 -8.84 -6.10
C VAL A 202 5.34 -10.35 -6.22
N THR A 203 6.38 -11.18 -6.12
CA THR A 203 6.30 -12.64 -6.19
C THR A 203 5.43 -13.24 -5.08
N ASP A 204 5.28 -12.53 -3.96
CA ASP A 204 4.50 -13.00 -2.82
C ASP A 204 3.03 -12.57 -2.92
N LEU A 205 2.71 -11.54 -3.70
CA LEU A 205 1.39 -10.89 -3.71
C LEU A 205 0.27 -11.84 -4.17
N GLY A 206 0.51 -12.61 -5.23
CA GLY A 206 -0.46 -13.60 -5.72
C GLY A 206 -0.75 -14.68 -4.68
N ASN A 207 0.27 -15.14 -3.96
CA ASN A 207 0.11 -16.13 -2.88
C ASN A 207 -0.67 -15.55 -1.69
N LEU A 208 -0.39 -14.30 -1.31
CA LEU A 208 -1.10 -13.59 -0.23
C LEU A 208 -2.60 -13.45 -0.53
N LEU A 209 -2.95 -13.03 -1.74
CA LEU A 209 -4.33 -12.90 -2.20
C LEU A 209 -5.04 -14.26 -2.25
N GLY A 210 -4.38 -15.29 -2.80
CA GLY A 210 -4.92 -16.65 -2.84
C GLY A 210 -5.17 -17.24 -1.45
N GLN A 211 -4.24 -17.04 -0.51
CA GLN A 211 -4.41 -17.46 0.89
C GLN A 211 -5.52 -16.71 1.64
N ALA A 212 -5.86 -15.49 1.19
CA ALA A 212 -6.98 -14.74 1.74
C ALA A 212 -8.34 -15.21 1.20
N GLY A 213 -8.36 -16.01 0.12
CA GLY A 213 -9.56 -16.59 -0.47
C GLY A 213 -10.02 -15.93 -1.78
N PHE A 214 -9.27 -14.94 -2.28
CA PHE A 214 -9.61 -14.28 -3.55
C PHE A 214 -9.37 -15.21 -4.76
N ASN A 215 -10.23 -15.09 -5.77
CA ASN A 215 -10.06 -15.72 -7.08
C ASN A 215 -9.96 -14.68 -8.21
N MET A 216 -9.73 -15.14 -9.44
CA MET A 216 -9.56 -14.29 -10.64
C MET A 216 -8.57 -13.15 -10.40
N LEU A 217 -7.40 -13.52 -9.88
CA LEU A 217 -6.38 -12.56 -9.45
C LEU A 217 -5.73 -11.90 -10.65
N THR A 218 -5.66 -10.58 -10.64
CA THR A 218 -4.79 -9.80 -11.52
C THR A 218 -3.76 -9.10 -10.64
N VAL A 219 -2.49 -9.22 -11.01
CA VAL A 219 -1.40 -8.46 -10.41
C VAL A 219 -0.69 -7.74 -11.54
N ASP A 220 -0.50 -6.45 -11.38
CA ASP A 220 0.15 -5.58 -12.35
C ASP A 220 1.16 -4.67 -11.64
N ILE A 221 2.22 -4.30 -12.35
CA ILE A 221 3.35 -3.55 -11.81
C ILE A 221 3.58 -2.34 -12.68
N ASP A 222 3.74 -1.20 -12.03
CA ASP A 222 4.11 0.04 -12.69
C ASP A 222 5.20 0.76 -11.89
N GLU A 223 5.96 1.62 -12.56
CA GLU A 223 7.00 2.42 -11.92
C GLU A 223 6.73 3.90 -12.17
N VAL A 224 6.67 4.66 -11.08
CA VAL A 224 6.58 6.11 -11.12
C VAL A 224 7.92 6.67 -10.67
N GLN A 225 8.65 7.30 -11.57
CA GLN A 225 9.91 7.95 -11.26
C GLN A 225 9.70 9.45 -11.05
N VAL A 226 10.17 9.98 -9.93
CA VAL A 226 10.07 11.39 -9.58
C VAL A 226 11.48 11.94 -9.41
N ASN A 227 11.82 13.00 -10.13
CA ASN A 227 13.15 13.61 -10.09
C ASN A 227 13.20 14.76 -9.08
N TYR A 228 14.25 14.78 -8.26
CA TYR A 228 14.46 15.76 -7.19
C TYR A 228 15.80 16.47 -7.34
N PRO A 229 15.96 17.71 -6.85
CA PRO A 229 17.25 18.40 -6.85
C PRO A 229 18.38 17.64 -6.13
N GLY A 230 18.03 16.81 -5.14
CA GLY A 230 18.98 16.05 -4.35
C GLY A 230 18.30 15.14 -3.32
N MET A 231 19.13 14.38 -2.61
CA MET A 231 18.68 13.39 -1.62
C MET A 231 17.87 14.02 -0.47
N LEU A 232 18.24 15.23 -0.03
CA LEU A 232 17.56 15.90 1.09
C LEU A 232 16.14 16.29 0.72
N GLU A 233 15.91 16.68 -0.53
CA GLU A 233 14.59 16.99 -1.06
C GLU A 233 13.73 15.72 -1.11
N VAL A 234 14.26 14.58 -1.56
CA VAL A 234 13.57 13.28 -1.50
C VAL A 234 13.15 12.96 -0.07
N MET A 235 14.07 13.05 0.89
CA MET A 235 13.79 12.74 2.30
C MET A 235 12.74 13.67 2.91
N ARG A 236 12.81 14.97 2.60
CA ARG A 236 11.81 15.95 3.06
C ARG A 236 10.43 15.66 2.45
N ASP A 237 10.39 15.27 1.19
CA ASP A 237 9.13 14.95 0.52
C ASP A 237 8.48 13.69 1.11
N LEU A 238 9.27 12.64 1.36
CA LEU A 238 8.82 11.42 2.07
C LEU A 238 8.30 11.71 3.48
N GLN A 239 8.86 12.70 4.17
CA GLN A 239 8.31 13.19 5.43
C GLN A 239 6.93 13.83 5.19
N GLY A 240 6.84 14.78 4.26
CA GLY A 240 5.59 15.47 3.90
C GLY A 240 4.47 14.52 3.45
N MET A 241 4.81 13.40 2.79
CA MET A 241 3.87 12.34 2.39
C MET A 241 3.41 11.43 3.54
N GLY A 242 4.10 11.47 4.69
CA GLY A 242 3.92 10.50 5.78
C GLY A 242 4.54 9.11 5.51
N GLU A 243 5.34 8.99 4.46
CA GLU A 243 5.95 7.73 3.98
C GLU A 243 7.36 7.48 4.56
N SER A 244 7.79 8.28 5.52
CA SER A 244 9.02 8.04 6.27
C SER A 244 9.02 6.67 6.97
N ASN A 245 10.21 6.10 7.11
CA ASN A 245 10.40 4.80 7.75
C ASN A 245 9.84 4.74 9.18
N CYS A 246 9.11 3.67 9.47
CA CYS A 246 8.56 3.38 10.79
C CYS A 246 8.82 1.94 11.26
N ALA A 247 9.77 1.22 10.65
CA ALA A 247 10.18 -0.11 11.08
C ALA A 247 10.76 -0.08 12.51
N TRP A 248 10.54 -1.12 13.31
CA TRP A 248 11.03 -1.18 14.70
C TRP A 248 12.56 -1.19 14.80
N ASN A 249 13.23 -1.84 13.84
CA ASN A 249 14.69 -1.94 13.76
C ASN A 249 15.35 -0.74 13.05
N ARG A 250 14.62 0.36 12.82
CA ARG A 250 15.18 1.59 12.25
C ARG A 250 16.14 2.27 13.20
N LYS A 251 17.12 2.98 12.64
CA LYS A 251 17.96 3.91 13.40
C LYS A 251 17.22 5.24 13.56
N LEU A 252 17.23 5.81 14.78
CA LEU A 252 16.47 7.03 15.08
C LEU A 252 17.16 8.31 14.61
N LEU A 253 18.47 8.26 14.36
CA LEU A 253 19.29 9.40 13.96
C LEU A 253 20.17 9.02 12.78
N LEU A 254 20.11 9.78 11.70
CA LEU A 254 21.08 9.73 10.62
C LEU A 254 22.20 10.74 10.90
N GLN A 255 23.45 10.28 10.98
CA GLN A 255 24.60 11.16 11.24
C GLN A 255 24.82 12.12 10.06
N ARG A 256 25.27 13.34 10.34
CA ARG A 256 25.49 14.36 9.30
C ARG A 256 26.51 13.91 8.26
N ASP A 257 27.62 13.32 8.71
CA ASP A 257 28.69 12.85 7.82
C ASP A 257 28.18 11.73 6.90
N THR A 258 27.41 10.79 7.45
CA THR A 258 26.72 9.74 6.69
C THR A 258 25.74 10.32 5.67
N MET A 259 24.95 11.32 6.06
CA MET A 259 24.00 11.98 5.16
C MET A 259 24.71 12.70 4.01
N LEU A 260 25.84 13.36 4.25
CA LEU A 260 26.64 14.00 3.20
C LEU A 260 27.26 12.96 2.25
N ALA A 261 27.79 11.86 2.80
CA ALA A 261 28.33 10.75 2.01
C ALA A 261 27.23 10.10 1.15
N ALA A 262 26.06 9.83 1.72
CA ALA A 262 24.93 9.26 1.00
C ALA A 262 24.45 10.16 -0.13
N ALA A 263 24.38 11.49 0.09
CA ALA A 263 24.01 12.43 -0.97
C ALA A 263 25.01 12.41 -2.14
N ALA A 264 26.31 12.32 -1.85
CA ALA A 264 27.35 12.21 -2.88
C ALA A 264 27.25 10.89 -3.65
N ILE A 265 27.08 9.77 -2.94
CA ILE A 265 26.91 8.43 -3.55
C ILE A 265 25.66 8.40 -4.43
N TYR A 266 24.54 8.93 -3.96
CA TYR A 266 23.29 8.98 -4.72
C TYR A 266 23.47 9.73 -6.04
N LYS A 267 24.07 10.93 -5.98
CA LYS A 267 24.31 11.74 -7.18
C LYS A 267 25.27 11.05 -8.15
N GLU A 268 26.33 10.42 -7.67
CA GLU A 268 27.31 9.74 -8.54
C GLU A 268 26.74 8.47 -9.18
N MET A 269 25.98 7.67 -8.43
CA MET A 269 25.48 6.39 -8.93
C MET A 269 24.20 6.50 -9.78
N TYR A 270 23.33 7.45 -9.45
CA TYR A 270 21.98 7.53 -10.01
C TYR A 270 21.61 8.94 -10.52
N GLY A 271 22.50 9.93 -10.41
CA GLY A 271 22.21 11.29 -10.85
C GLY A 271 21.91 11.37 -12.35
N ASN A 272 20.89 12.14 -12.70
CA ASN A 272 20.53 12.44 -14.07
C ASN A 272 21.49 13.49 -14.68
N GLU A 273 21.50 13.62 -16.00
CA GLU A 273 22.34 14.57 -16.73
C GLU A 273 22.10 16.05 -16.35
N ASP A 274 20.88 16.38 -15.93
CA ASP A 274 20.48 17.72 -15.46
C ASP A 274 20.92 18.02 -14.01
N GLY A 275 21.53 17.05 -13.34
CA GLY A 275 21.99 17.14 -11.96
C GLY A 275 20.95 16.80 -10.90
N SER A 276 19.72 16.44 -11.30
CA SER A 276 18.71 15.88 -10.40
C SER A 276 19.01 14.43 -10.02
N VAL A 277 18.33 13.91 -9.00
CA VAL A 277 18.36 12.49 -8.62
C VAL A 277 16.96 11.89 -8.74
N PRO A 278 16.82 10.68 -9.30
CA PRO A 278 15.54 10.00 -9.38
C PRO A 278 15.17 9.32 -8.06
N ALA A 279 13.88 9.30 -7.74
CA ALA A 279 13.30 8.41 -6.75
C ALA A 279 12.25 7.54 -7.44
N THR A 280 12.49 6.23 -7.51
CA THR A 280 11.58 5.28 -8.15
C THR A 280 10.56 4.75 -7.14
N PHE A 281 9.28 4.81 -7.50
CA PHE A 281 8.18 4.21 -6.75
C PHE A 281 7.58 3.06 -7.56
N GLN A 282 7.84 1.83 -7.13
CA GLN A 282 7.22 0.65 -7.74
C GLN A 282 5.83 0.49 -7.14
N ILE A 283 4.80 0.55 -7.97
CA ILE A 283 3.41 0.42 -7.57
C ILE A 283 2.90 -0.96 -8.00
N LEU A 284 2.45 -1.73 -7.02
CA LEU A 284 1.81 -3.02 -7.23
C LEU A 284 0.30 -2.82 -7.22
N TYR A 285 -0.33 -3.06 -8.36
CA TYR A 285 -1.78 -3.09 -8.49
C TYR A 285 -2.27 -4.53 -8.36
N MET A 286 -3.40 -4.69 -7.67
CA MET A 286 -4.02 -5.98 -7.48
C MET A 286 -5.53 -5.88 -7.61
N ILE A 287 -6.11 -6.87 -8.29
CA ILE A 287 -7.55 -7.09 -8.36
C ILE A 287 -7.80 -8.52 -7.89
N GLY A 288 -8.73 -8.68 -6.96
CA GLY A 288 -9.13 -9.99 -6.44
C GLY A 288 -10.63 -10.04 -6.21
N TRP A 289 -11.23 -11.17 -6.55
CA TRP A 289 -12.68 -11.35 -6.48
C TRP A 289 -13.05 -12.26 -5.34
N LYS A 290 -14.16 -11.97 -4.65
CA LYS A 290 -14.77 -12.92 -3.73
C LYS A 290 -15.51 -13.99 -4.56
N PRO A 291 -15.20 -15.29 -4.40
CA PRO A 291 -15.80 -16.33 -5.21
C PRO A 291 -17.33 -16.33 -5.16
N HIS A 292 -17.97 -16.50 -6.31
CA HIS A 292 -19.42 -16.67 -6.42
C HIS A 292 -19.79 -17.48 -7.68
N ASP A 293 -20.93 -18.18 -7.64
CA ASP A 293 -21.35 -19.06 -8.72
C ASP A 293 -21.72 -18.33 -10.02
N SER A 294 -22.04 -17.03 -9.96
CA SER A 294 -22.31 -16.21 -11.15
C SER A 294 -21.07 -15.89 -11.98
N GLN A 295 -19.88 -16.15 -11.45
CA GLN A 295 -18.63 -15.82 -12.12
C GLN A 295 -18.40 -16.72 -13.33
N ALA A 296 -17.81 -16.15 -14.37
CA ALA A 296 -17.51 -16.87 -15.60
C ALA A 296 -16.55 -18.04 -15.31
N LYS A 297 -17.00 -19.26 -15.61
CA LYS A 297 -16.18 -20.47 -15.49
C LYS A 297 -15.44 -20.69 -16.81
N PRO A 298 -14.15 -21.08 -16.80
CA PRO A 298 -13.43 -21.43 -18.01
C PRO A 298 -14.21 -22.47 -18.82
N ALA A 299 -14.36 -22.23 -20.12
CA ALA A 299 -15.00 -23.19 -21.01
C ALA A 299 -14.21 -24.52 -21.00
N LYS A 300 -14.90 -25.64 -21.23
CA LYS A 300 -14.23 -26.95 -21.27
C LYS A 300 -13.15 -26.94 -22.34
N ARG A 301 -11.94 -27.41 -22.00
CA ARG A 301 -10.84 -27.51 -22.97
C ARG A 301 -11.31 -28.24 -24.24
N GLY A 302 -11.15 -27.61 -25.39
CA GLY A 302 -11.61 -28.14 -26.69
C GLY A 302 -13.00 -27.67 -27.13
N SER A 303 -13.73 -26.87 -26.34
CA SER A 303 -15.03 -26.30 -26.74
C SER A 303 -14.92 -24.98 -27.51
N ALA A 304 -13.83 -24.75 -28.23
CA ALA A 304 -13.65 -23.53 -29.01
C ALA A 304 -14.58 -23.57 -30.24
N ASN A 305 -15.51 -22.61 -30.33
CA ASN A 305 -16.46 -22.51 -31.45
C ASN A 305 -16.03 -21.48 -32.50
N VAL A 306 -14.96 -20.73 -32.25
CA VAL A 306 -14.49 -19.64 -33.12
C VAL A 306 -12.97 -19.75 -33.27
N SER A 307 -12.47 -19.61 -34.49
CA SER A 307 -11.04 -19.67 -34.79
C SER A 307 -10.42 -18.27 -34.85
N PHE A 308 -9.18 -18.13 -34.38
CA PHE A 308 -8.39 -16.90 -34.59
C PHE A 308 -8.24 -16.54 -36.08
N ALA A 309 -8.32 -17.51 -36.99
CA ALA A 309 -8.28 -17.26 -38.44
C ALA A 309 -9.46 -16.41 -38.93
N ASP A 310 -10.59 -16.44 -38.21
CA ASP A 310 -11.79 -15.67 -38.56
C ASP A 310 -11.66 -14.18 -38.20
N LEU A 311 -10.64 -13.76 -37.42
CA LEU A 311 -10.42 -12.35 -37.09
C LEU A 311 -10.27 -11.47 -38.34
N SER A 312 -9.70 -12.03 -39.41
CA SER A 312 -9.58 -11.36 -40.71
C SER A 312 -10.92 -10.92 -41.30
N LYS A 313 -12.03 -11.55 -40.90
CA LYS A 313 -13.39 -11.22 -41.34
C LYS A 313 -14.01 -10.05 -40.55
N ILE A 314 -13.49 -9.72 -39.37
CA ILE A 314 -14.03 -8.64 -38.51
C ILE A 314 -13.87 -7.27 -39.17
N GLY A 315 -12.76 -7.03 -39.89
CA GLY A 315 -12.56 -5.79 -40.64
C GLY A 315 -13.61 -5.57 -41.75
N LYS A 316 -14.30 -6.62 -42.21
CA LYS A 316 -15.41 -6.51 -43.19
C LYS A 316 -16.76 -6.19 -42.55
N LEU A 317 -16.92 -6.44 -41.24
CA LEU A 317 -18.17 -6.12 -40.54
C LEU A 317 -18.27 -4.63 -40.17
N GLN A 318 -17.15 -3.92 -40.11
CA GLN A 318 -17.11 -2.48 -39.81
C GLN A 318 -17.32 -1.58 -41.03
N SER A 319 -17.22 -2.10 -42.27
CA SER A 319 -17.44 -1.31 -43.49
C SER A 319 -18.93 -1.20 -43.90
N ASP A 320 -19.80 -2.01 -43.31
CA ASP A 320 -21.22 -2.10 -43.70
C ASP A 320 -22.17 -1.37 -42.74
N GLN A 321 -21.66 -0.38 -41.99
CA GLN A 321 -22.46 0.61 -41.24
C GLN A 321 -22.08 2.02 -41.66
#